data_AF-A0A0N0DX81-F1
#
_entry.id   AF-A0A0N0DX81-F1
#
_cell.length_a   1.000
_cell.length_b   1.000
_cell.length_c   1.000
_cell.angle_alpha   90.00
_cell.angle_beta   90.00
_cell.angle_gamma   90.00
#
_symmetry.space_group_name_H-M   'P 1'
#
loop_
_entity.id
_entity.type
_entity.pdbx_description
1 polymer ?
#
loop_
_entity_poly.entity_id
_entity_poly.type
_entity_poly.pdbx_seq_one_letter_code
_entity_poly.pdbx_strand_id
1 'polypeptide(L)'
;MGHHADPNKYAAYRDAIALRQRIETFALVFSVVVIALIMTFSAVQFRESPCQERAHEISFDTFLDPSATREQVVTALHEILNSRRGSLDIPPQNDDAASVVQLDVLDTGSSFIGSHGFRLVRRSDDSGYRFELRAIFDKLCGSYPTVSMEVMPNVDYETVTYHIKGIATTNGTVKYLQQSALSTKEKNRISTVAQLQTVFPGFHEFGGSALRMSSTHTAKYSLEGVAQVYYNGSPLDLRVAVQCWYTEKDKPQLWRVVASTQNILAENDLFSLQNSLQQGFADRGMLCNTSSSNCGADLDIYLR
;
A
#
# COMPACT_ATOMS: atom_id res chain seq x y z
N MET A 1 -79.85 -38.19 -34.39
CA MET A 1 -78.94 -37.03 -34.32
C MET A 1 -77.55 -37.55 -33.98
N GLY A 2 -76.70 -37.67 -34.99
CA GLY A 2 -75.35 -38.24 -34.84
C GLY A 2 -74.37 -37.19 -34.34
N HIS A 3 -73.73 -37.43 -33.21
CA HIS A 3 -72.50 -36.73 -32.85
C HIS A 3 -71.34 -37.47 -33.50
N HIS A 4 -70.88 -36.97 -34.64
CA HIS A 4 -69.55 -37.30 -35.13
C HIS A 4 -68.54 -36.78 -34.11
N ALA A 5 -67.91 -37.69 -33.37
CA ALA A 5 -66.77 -37.37 -32.52
C ALA A 5 -65.61 -36.99 -33.45
N ASP A 6 -65.30 -35.70 -33.50
CA ASP A 6 -64.30 -35.11 -34.38
C ASP A 6 -62.90 -35.63 -33.99
N PRO A 7 -62.25 -36.51 -34.80
CA PRO A 7 -61.03 -37.21 -34.41
C PRO A 7 -59.83 -36.25 -34.23
N ASN A 8 -59.92 -35.03 -34.77
CA ASN A 8 -58.87 -34.02 -34.69
C ASN A 8 -58.74 -33.35 -33.30
N LYS A 9 -59.78 -33.37 -32.46
CA LYS A 9 -59.71 -32.78 -31.10
C LYS A 9 -58.78 -33.56 -30.17
N TYR A 10 -58.72 -34.88 -30.32
CA TYR A 10 -57.85 -35.73 -29.51
C TYR A 10 -56.37 -35.62 -29.92
N ALA A 11 -56.07 -35.42 -31.21
CA ALA A 11 -54.72 -35.18 -31.69
C ALA A 11 -54.18 -33.83 -31.21
N ALA A 12 -54.96 -32.75 -31.38
CA ALA A 12 -54.58 -31.41 -30.93
C ALA A 12 -54.39 -31.32 -29.40
N TYR A 13 -55.18 -32.06 -28.61
CA TYR A 13 -55.03 -32.14 -27.16
C TYR A 13 -53.76 -32.88 -26.74
N ARG A 14 -53.41 -33.98 -27.42
CA ARG A 14 -52.14 -34.69 -27.17
C ARG A 14 -50.92 -33.85 -27.54
N ASP A 15 -50.98 -33.14 -28.66
CA ASP A 15 -49.91 -32.23 -29.08
C ASP A 15 -49.74 -31.06 -28.10
N ALA A 16 -50.84 -30.50 -27.60
CA ALA A 16 -50.81 -29.46 -26.57
C ALA A 16 -50.20 -29.94 -25.25
N ILE A 17 -50.50 -31.18 -24.82
CA ILE A 17 -49.87 -31.78 -23.62
C ILE A 17 -48.38 -32.03 -23.84
N ALA A 18 -47.99 -32.57 -25.00
CA ALA A 18 -46.59 -32.81 -25.33
C ALA A 18 -45.79 -31.50 -25.40
N LEU A 19 -46.38 -30.44 -25.96
CA LEU A 19 -45.79 -29.10 -26.00
C LEU A 19 -45.63 -28.52 -24.59
N ARG A 20 -46.65 -28.66 -23.73
CA ARG A 20 -46.60 -28.22 -22.33
C ARG A 20 -45.49 -28.93 -21.55
N GLN A 21 -45.37 -30.25 -21.68
CA GLN A 21 -44.30 -31.02 -21.04
C GLN A 21 -42.91 -30.57 -21.52
N ARG A 22 -42.74 -30.29 -22.83
CA ARG A 22 -41.47 -29.78 -23.36
C ARG A 22 -41.12 -28.40 -22.80
N ILE A 23 -42.09 -27.51 -22.67
CA ILE A 23 -41.90 -26.17 -22.08
C ILE A 23 -41.57 -26.28 -20.59
N GLU A 24 -42.29 -27.12 -19.83
CA GLU A 24 -42.03 -27.36 -18.41
C GLU A 24 -40.63 -27.94 -18.19
N THR A 25 -40.21 -28.91 -19.03
CA THR A 25 -38.87 -29.51 -18.96
C THR A 25 -37.79 -28.49 -19.34
N PHE A 26 -38.03 -27.66 -20.36
CA PHE A 26 -37.11 -26.58 -20.75
C PHE A 26 -36.96 -25.55 -19.63
N ALA A 27 -38.06 -25.13 -19.00
CA ALA A 27 -38.03 -24.18 -17.88
C ALA A 27 -37.29 -24.76 -16.66
N LEU A 28 -37.46 -26.05 -16.38
CA LEU A 28 -36.73 -26.75 -15.31
C LEU A 28 -35.23 -26.82 -15.59
N VAL A 29 -34.83 -27.22 -16.80
CA VAL A 29 -33.41 -27.27 -17.17
C VAL A 29 -32.79 -25.87 -17.17
N PHE A 30 -33.50 -24.87 -17.71
CA PHE A 30 -33.02 -23.49 -17.75
C PHE A 30 -32.87 -22.90 -16.35
N SER A 31 -33.81 -23.15 -15.44
CA SER A 31 -33.71 -22.69 -14.06
C SER A 31 -32.54 -23.35 -13.31
N VAL A 32 -32.27 -24.64 -13.52
CA VAL A 32 -31.07 -25.30 -12.98
C VAL A 32 -29.78 -24.66 -13.52
N VAL A 33 -29.71 -24.35 -14.82
CA VAL A 33 -28.55 -23.68 -15.43
C VAL A 33 -28.37 -22.27 -14.86
N VAL A 34 -29.45 -21.50 -14.68
CA VAL A 34 -29.40 -20.15 -14.07
C VAL A 34 -28.94 -20.22 -12.62
N ILE A 35 -29.46 -21.16 -11.82
CA ILE A 35 -29.01 -21.35 -10.43
C ILE A 35 -27.55 -21.77 -10.39
N ALA A 36 -27.12 -22.68 -11.27
CA ALA A 36 -25.72 -23.08 -11.37
C ALA A 36 -24.83 -21.88 -11.73
N LEU A 37 -25.22 -21.06 -12.71
CA LEU A 37 -24.51 -19.83 -13.06
C LEU A 37 -24.46 -18.85 -11.88
N ILE A 38 -25.58 -18.60 -11.19
CA ILE A 38 -25.63 -17.73 -10.00
C ILE A 38 -24.68 -18.28 -8.93
N MET A 39 -24.73 -19.58 -8.61
CA MET A 39 -23.82 -20.18 -7.64
C MET A 39 -22.36 -20.11 -8.08
N THR A 40 -22.08 -20.24 -9.39
CA THR A 40 -20.71 -20.16 -9.92
C THR A 40 -20.20 -18.72 -9.88
N PHE A 41 -21.00 -17.73 -10.27
CA PHE A 41 -20.66 -16.31 -10.15
C PHE A 41 -20.53 -15.88 -8.69
N SER A 42 -21.38 -16.39 -7.79
CA SER A 42 -21.25 -16.19 -6.34
C SER A 42 -19.94 -16.81 -5.85
N ALA A 43 -19.66 -18.06 -6.19
CA ALA A 43 -18.44 -18.75 -5.78
C ALA A 43 -17.17 -18.10 -6.36
N VAL A 44 -17.24 -17.50 -7.56
CA VAL A 44 -16.14 -16.73 -8.16
C VAL A 44 -15.98 -15.37 -7.47
N GLN A 45 -17.06 -14.70 -7.06
CA GLN A 45 -16.99 -13.49 -6.21
C GLN A 45 -16.48 -13.77 -4.79
N PHE A 46 -16.65 -15.00 -4.28
CA PHE A 46 -16.26 -15.39 -2.91
C PHE A 46 -14.96 -16.22 -2.82
N ARG A 47 -14.34 -16.62 -3.93
CA ARG A 47 -13.04 -17.32 -3.92
C ARG A 47 -11.89 -16.31 -3.99
N GLU A 48 -11.31 -16.04 -2.83
CA GLU A 48 -9.89 -15.65 -2.65
C GLU A 48 -9.41 -14.29 -3.21
N SER A 49 -10.28 -13.42 -3.75
CA SER A 49 -9.92 -12.01 -4.00
C SER A 49 -9.98 -11.02 -2.79
N PRO A 50 -10.53 -11.31 -1.59
CA PRO A 50 -10.94 -10.22 -0.71
C PRO A 50 -9.83 -9.58 0.15
N CYS A 51 -8.62 -10.13 0.31
CA CYS A 51 -7.56 -9.41 1.04
C CYS A 51 -6.42 -8.88 0.17
N GLN A 52 -6.08 -9.46 -0.98
CA GLN A 52 -5.06 -8.85 -1.86
C GLN A 52 -5.54 -7.51 -2.43
N GLU A 53 -6.85 -7.33 -2.63
CA GLU A 53 -7.47 -6.06 -3.06
C GLU A 53 -7.53 -4.96 -1.98
N ARG A 54 -6.97 -5.18 -0.76
CA ARG A 54 -7.09 -4.23 0.37
C ARG A 54 -5.90 -3.33 0.63
N ALA A 55 -4.82 -3.43 -0.15
CA ALA A 55 -3.74 -2.46 -0.04
C ALA A 55 -4.28 -1.09 -0.49
N HIS A 56 -4.22 -0.10 0.40
CA HIS A 56 -4.68 1.26 0.12
C HIS A 56 -3.72 1.99 -0.84
N GLU A 57 -2.49 1.52 -0.90
CA GLU A 57 -1.44 2.02 -1.77
C GLU A 57 -0.47 0.88 -2.08
N ILE A 58 0.07 0.86 -3.30
CA ILE A 58 1.23 0.06 -3.68
C ILE A 58 2.34 1.03 -4.03
N SER A 59 3.55 0.80 -3.53
CA SER A 59 4.72 1.62 -3.83
C SER A 59 5.97 0.81 -4.10
N PHE A 60 6.79 1.34 -5.00
CA PHE A 60 8.11 0.85 -5.35
C PHE A 60 9.13 1.91 -5.03
N ASP A 61 10.13 1.52 -4.25
CA ASP A 61 11.22 2.40 -3.85
C ASP A 61 12.45 2.12 -4.73
N THR A 62 12.98 3.18 -5.32
CA THR A 62 14.28 3.16 -6.01
C THR A 62 15.24 4.08 -5.26
N PHE A 63 16.37 3.52 -4.83
CA PHE A 63 17.39 4.24 -4.07
C PHE A 63 18.55 4.63 -5.00
N LEU A 64 18.90 5.92 -5.01
CA LEU A 64 19.96 6.48 -5.83
C LEU A 64 21.10 7.02 -4.97
N ASP A 65 22.29 7.02 -5.56
CA ASP A 65 23.54 7.40 -4.91
C ASP A 65 23.47 8.85 -4.36
N PRO A 66 23.95 9.09 -3.12
CA PRO A 66 23.95 10.43 -2.52
C PRO A 66 24.75 11.48 -3.30
N SER A 67 25.70 11.05 -4.14
CA SER A 67 26.53 11.95 -4.95
C SER A 67 25.75 12.66 -6.06
N ALA A 68 24.58 12.15 -6.44
CA ALA A 68 23.72 12.79 -7.43
C ALA A 68 23.16 14.11 -6.91
N THR A 69 23.15 15.15 -7.73
CA THR A 69 22.45 16.40 -7.40
C THR A 69 20.95 16.25 -7.65
N ARG A 70 20.15 17.13 -7.03
CA ARG A 70 18.71 17.21 -7.27
C ARG A 70 18.40 17.32 -8.76
N GLU A 71 19.10 18.21 -9.45
CA GLU A 71 18.93 18.46 -10.88
C GLU A 71 19.22 17.19 -11.68
N GLN A 72 20.29 16.45 -11.35
CA GLN A 72 20.60 15.20 -12.02
C GLN A 72 19.49 14.15 -11.84
N VAL A 73 18.95 14.01 -10.63
CA VAL A 73 17.83 13.10 -10.35
C VAL A 73 16.57 13.50 -11.11
N VAL A 74 16.21 14.79 -11.07
CA VAL A 74 15.01 15.31 -11.73
C VAL A 74 15.14 15.23 -13.25
N THR A 75 16.27 15.60 -13.83
CA THR A 75 16.54 15.49 -15.27
C THR A 75 16.48 14.03 -15.73
N ALA A 76 17.14 13.12 -15.01
CA ALA A 76 17.07 11.69 -15.34
C ALA A 76 15.64 11.17 -15.27
N LEU A 77 14.87 11.57 -14.25
CA LEU A 77 13.47 11.17 -14.10
C LEU A 77 12.60 11.70 -15.25
N HIS A 78 12.81 12.96 -15.66
CA HIS A 78 12.14 13.55 -16.83
C HIS A 78 12.46 12.79 -18.11
N GLU A 79 13.73 12.46 -18.36
CA GLU A 79 14.15 11.72 -19.55
C GLU A 79 13.52 10.31 -19.58
N ILE A 80 13.52 9.60 -18.45
CA ILE A 80 12.92 8.28 -18.33
C ILE A 80 11.41 8.35 -18.60
N LEU A 81 10.72 9.32 -18.01
CA LEU A 81 9.28 9.46 -18.20
C LEU A 81 8.90 9.96 -19.59
N ASN A 82 9.67 10.86 -20.18
CA ASN A 82 9.49 11.31 -21.56
C ASN A 82 9.61 10.15 -22.54
N SER A 83 10.54 9.21 -22.32
CA SER A 83 10.66 7.99 -23.14
C SER A 83 9.38 7.12 -23.11
N ARG A 84 8.55 7.28 -22.07
CA ARG A 84 7.24 6.64 -21.90
C ARG A 84 6.06 7.53 -22.25
N ARG A 85 6.29 8.70 -22.86
CA ARG A 85 5.26 9.72 -23.12
C ARG A 85 4.54 10.19 -21.85
N GLY A 86 5.25 10.14 -20.72
CA GLY A 86 4.84 10.74 -19.46
C GLY A 86 5.57 12.03 -19.19
N SER A 87 4.99 12.84 -18.32
CA SER A 87 5.55 14.10 -17.86
C SER A 87 5.62 14.10 -16.34
N LEU A 88 6.54 14.88 -15.79
CA LEU A 88 6.52 15.25 -14.38
C LEU A 88 6.05 16.68 -14.26
N ASP A 89 5.17 16.94 -13.30
CA ASP A 89 4.87 18.28 -12.81
C ASP A 89 5.58 18.44 -11.46
N ILE A 90 6.92 18.43 -11.47
CA ILE A 90 7.69 18.77 -10.27
C ILE A 90 7.78 20.29 -10.22
N PRO A 91 7.18 20.96 -9.21
CA PRO A 91 7.29 22.40 -9.12
C PRO A 91 8.77 22.81 -8.97
N PRO A 92 9.18 23.95 -9.57
CA PRO A 92 10.49 24.52 -9.31
C PRO A 92 10.64 24.77 -7.80
N GLN A 93 11.87 24.70 -7.30
CA GLN A 93 12.16 24.90 -5.88
C GLN A 93 11.62 26.28 -5.47
N ASN A 94 10.65 26.30 -4.55
CA ASN A 94 10.37 27.52 -3.81
C ASN A 94 11.58 27.79 -2.92
N ASP A 95 12.02 29.04 -2.81
CA ASP A 95 13.08 29.49 -1.90
C ASP A 95 12.71 29.32 -0.41
N ASP A 96 11.46 28.91 -0.13
CA ASP A 96 11.04 28.46 1.20
C ASP A 96 11.73 27.14 1.54
N ALA A 97 12.37 27.08 2.71
CA ALA A 97 13.06 25.88 3.17
C ALA A 97 12.15 24.65 3.05
N ALA A 98 12.60 23.62 2.32
CA ALA A 98 11.83 22.39 2.15
C ALA A 98 11.42 21.86 3.54
N SER A 99 10.14 21.52 3.72
CA SER A 99 9.63 20.98 4.99
C SER A 99 10.40 19.69 5.31
N VAL A 100 11.32 19.76 6.26
CA VAL A 100 12.12 18.62 6.67
C VAL A 100 11.30 17.76 7.60
N VAL A 101 11.05 16.52 7.19
CA VAL A 101 10.38 15.53 8.02
C VAL A 101 11.44 14.76 8.78
N GLN A 102 11.31 14.72 10.11
CA GLN A 102 12.12 13.86 10.96
C GLN A 102 11.35 12.59 11.33
N LEU A 103 12.07 11.47 11.34
CA LEU A 103 11.58 10.16 11.72
C LEU A 103 12.44 9.64 12.86
N ASP A 104 11.83 9.41 14.01
CA ASP A 104 12.45 8.77 15.16
C ASP A 104 11.91 7.36 15.32
N VAL A 105 12.78 6.35 15.38
CA VAL A 105 12.37 5.02 15.80
C VAL A 105 12.42 4.94 17.31
N LEU A 106 11.27 4.71 17.91
CA LEU A 106 11.13 4.60 19.35
C LEU A 106 11.16 3.13 19.79
N ASP A 107 12.07 2.81 20.70
CA ASP A 107 12.06 1.53 21.40
C ASP A 107 12.69 1.70 22.81
N THR A 108 12.56 0.67 23.62
CA THR A 108 13.28 0.50 24.88
C THR A 108 14.74 0.12 24.64
N GLY A 109 15.59 0.27 25.67
CA GLY A 109 16.99 -0.16 25.59
C GLY A 109 17.18 -1.67 25.36
N SER A 110 16.15 -2.49 25.60
CA SER A 110 16.14 -3.94 25.34
C SER A 110 15.43 -4.32 24.03
N SER A 111 15.12 -3.34 23.16
CA SER A 111 14.41 -3.56 21.89
C SER A 111 13.07 -4.30 22.02
N PHE A 112 12.31 -4.00 23.07
CA PHE A 112 11.01 -4.61 23.35
C PHE A 112 10.03 -4.57 22.17
N ILE A 113 9.88 -3.43 21.47
CA ILE A 113 8.91 -3.36 20.36
C ILE A 113 9.41 -4.18 19.18
N GLY A 114 10.69 -4.00 18.83
CA GLY A 114 11.36 -4.76 17.77
C GLY A 114 11.32 -6.27 17.98
N SER A 115 11.52 -6.75 19.22
CA SER A 115 11.54 -8.18 19.55
C SER A 115 10.18 -8.86 19.34
N HIS A 116 9.08 -8.09 19.31
CA HIS A 116 7.73 -8.58 19.06
C HIS A 116 7.30 -8.42 17.60
N GLY A 117 8.22 -8.06 16.70
CA GLY A 117 7.95 -7.94 15.26
C GLY A 117 7.25 -6.64 14.87
N PHE A 118 7.31 -5.62 15.72
CA PHE A 118 6.75 -4.30 15.45
C PHE A 118 7.83 -3.23 15.36
N ARG A 119 7.46 -2.10 14.78
CA ARG A 119 8.27 -0.88 14.78
C ARG A 119 7.40 0.30 15.16
N LEU A 120 7.79 1.03 16.21
CA LEU A 120 7.14 2.30 16.54
C LEU A 120 7.98 3.45 15.99
N VAL A 121 7.36 4.25 15.11
CA VAL A 121 8.01 5.38 14.46
C VAL A 121 7.26 6.65 14.85
N ARG A 122 7.98 7.69 15.25
CA ARG A 122 7.44 9.04 15.39
C ARG A 122 7.90 9.87 14.21
N ARG A 123 6.97 10.26 13.36
CA ARG A 123 7.16 11.28 12.33
C ARG A 123 6.86 12.64 12.93
N SER A 124 7.73 13.60 12.69
CA SER A 124 7.51 15.01 13.04
C SER A 124 7.71 15.89 11.83
N ASP A 125 6.75 16.78 11.61
CA ASP A 125 6.76 17.83 10.61
C ASP A 125 6.23 19.13 11.25
N ASP A 126 6.07 20.19 10.45
CA ASP A 126 5.59 21.50 10.94
C ASP A 126 4.14 21.44 11.47
N SER A 127 3.38 20.38 11.13
CA SER A 127 1.97 20.23 11.50
C SER A 127 1.77 19.47 12.83
N GLY A 128 2.78 18.73 13.29
CA GLY A 128 2.75 18.03 14.57
C GLY A 128 3.51 16.71 14.57
N TYR A 129 3.01 15.75 15.36
CA TYR A 129 3.62 14.44 15.55
C TYR A 129 2.67 13.34 15.12
N ARG A 130 3.17 12.38 14.35
CA ARG A 130 2.43 11.17 13.97
C ARG A 130 3.20 9.95 14.47
N PHE A 131 2.62 9.26 15.44
CA PHE A 131 3.13 7.98 15.92
C PHE A 131 2.54 6.87 15.06
N GLU A 132 3.40 6.01 14.54
CA GLU A 132 3.06 4.97 13.58
C GLU A 132 3.58 3.64 14.12
N LEU A 133 2.67 2.74 14.51
CA LEU A 133 2.99 1.35 14.78
C LEU A 133 2.91 0.58 13.46
N ARG A 134 4.02 -0.05 13.10
CA ARG A 134 4.22 -0.71 11.82
C ARG A 134 4.53 -2.19 12.02
N ALA A 135 4.01 -3.02 11.14
CA ALA A 135 4.31 -4.44 11.04
C ALA A 135 4.27 -4.88 9.57
N ILE A 136 5.06 -5.89 9.22
CA ILE A 136 5.22 -6.33 7.82
C ILE A 136 4.88 -7.79 7.66
N PHE A 137 4.17 -8.07 6.57
CA PHE A 137 3.67 -9.38 6.24
C PHE A 137 4.05 -9.74 4.82
N ASP A 138 4.33 -11.03 4.60
CA ASP A 138 4.53 -11.54 3.24
C ASP A 138 3.21 -11.68 2.48
N LYS A 139 2.07 -11.72 3.19
CA LYS A 139 0.73 -11.86 2.61
C LYS A 139 -0.31 -11.10 3.42
N LEU A 140 -1.30 -10.48 2.75
CA LEU A 140 -2.43 -9.81 3.42
C LEU A 140 -3.41 -10.80 4.06
N CYS A 141 -3.66 -11.94 3.42
CA CYS A 141 -4.43 -13.03 4.01
C CYS A 141 -3.44 -13.99 4.70
N GLY A 142 -3.13 -13.72 5.95
CA GLY A 142 -2.32 -14.57 6.82
C GLY A 142 -2.52 -14.14 8.26
N SER A 143 -2.49 -15.08 9.21
CA SER A 143 -2.69 -14.76 10.61
C SER A 143 -1.40 -14.21 11.24
N TYR A 144 -1.11 -12.91 11.08
CA TYR A 144 -0.16 -12.16 11.94
C TYR A 144 -0.51 -10.66 11.99
N PRO A 145 -0.29 -9.95 13.11
CA PRO A 145 0.32 -10.37 14.39
C PRO A 145 -0.70 -10.83 15.45
N THR A 146 -0.24 -11.47 16.54
CA THR A 146 -1.09 -11.93 17.66
C THR A 146 -1.66 -10.78 18.51
N VAL A 147 -1.14 -9.58 18.30
CA VAL A 147 -1.37 -8.39 19.10
C VAL A 147 -2.17 -7.39 18.28
N SER A 148 -3.22 -6.81 18.86
CA SER A 148 -4.02 -5.78 18.18
C SER A 148 -3.18 -4.54 17.87
N MET A 149 -3.26 -4.08 16.62
CA MET A 149 -2.72 -2.80 16.17
C MET A 149 -3.72 -1.65 16.27
N GLU A 150 -4.87 -1.85 16.91
CA GLU A 150 -5.85 -0.78 17.12
C GLU A 150 -5.22 0.40 17.88
N VAL A 151 -5.71 1.62 17.62
CA VAL A 151 -5.26 2.85 18.27
C VAL A 151 -6.44 3.50 18.95
N MET A 152 -6.29 3.83 20.23
CA MET A 152 -7.28 4.57 21.01
C MET A 152 -6.93 6.07 21.00
N PRO A 153 -7.69 6.92 20.29
CA PRO A 153 -7.48 8.36 20.34
C PRO A 153 -7.98 8.95 21.64
N ASN A 154 -7.33 10.02 22.09
CA ASN A 154 -7.94 10.96 23.01
C ASN A 154 -8.94 11.87 22.27
N VAL A 155 -10.04 12.24 22.94
CA VAL A 155 -11.25 12.82 22.34
C VAL A 155 -11.04 14.23 21.75
N ASP A 156 -10.03 14.98 22.21
CA ASP A 156 -9.99 16.43 22.01
C ASP A 156 -9.14 16.91 20.82
N TYR A 157 -8.24 16.08 20.27
CA TYR A 157 -7.34 16.52 19.17
C TYR A 157 -6.58 15.40 18.45
N GLU A 158 -6.77 14.14 18.85
CA GLU A 158 -6.02 13.03 18.24
C GLU A 158 -6.81 12.42 17.09
N THR A 159 -6.12 12.07 16.01
CA THR A 159 -6.73 11.41 14.84
C THR A 159 -6.07 10.07 14.61
N VAL A 160 -6.88 9.02 14.48
CA VAL A 160 -6.41 7.67 14.19
C VAL A 160 -6.59 7.37 12.71
N THR A 161 -5.57 6.75 12.12
CA THR A 161 -5.58 6.28 10.74
C THR A 161 -5.03 4.86 10.64
N TYR A 162 -5.61 4.06 9.75
CA TYR A 162 -5.17 2.71 9.46
C TYR A 162 -4.89 2.61 7.97
N HIS A 163 -3.71 2.11 7.62
CA HIS A 163 -3.29 1.97 6.24
C HIS A 163 -2.55 0.66 6.03
N ILE A 164 -2.72 0.11 4.84
CA ILE A 164 -1.98 -1.06 4.37
C ILE A 164 -1.30 -0.65 3.07
N LYS A 165 0.03 -0.78 3.03
CA LYS A 165 0.85 -0.44 1.88
C LYS A 165 1.52 -1.69 1.31
N GLY A 166 1.33 -1.97 0.02
CA GLY A 166 2.18 -2.90 -0.72
C GLY A 166 3.55 -2.25 -0.94
N ILE A 167 4.61 -2.89 -0.46
CA ILE A 167 5.99 -2.46 -0.66
C ILE A 167 6.69 -3.56 -1.45
N ALA A 168 6.99 -3.27 -2.70
CA ALA A 168 7.76 -4.19 -3.51
C ALA A 168 9.25 -3.99 -3.27
N THR A 169 9.94 -5.10 -3.01
CA THR A 169 11.39 -5.12 -2.90
C THR A 169 12.04 -5.22 -4.29
N THR A 170 13.33 -4.94 -4.38
CA THR A 170 14.09 -4.90 -5.66
C THR A 170 14.00 -6.18 -6.49
N ASN A 171 13.68 -7.33 -5.88
CA ASN A 171 13.48 -8.60 -6.56
C ASN A 171 12.03 -8.83 -7.07
N GLY A 172 11.16 -7.82 -6.98
CA GLY A 172 9.76 -7.88 -7.37
C GLY A 172 8.83 -8.54 -6.34
N THR A 173 9.35 -9.04 -5.21
CA THR A 173 8.52 -9.62 -4.15
C THR A 173 7.82 -8.49 -3.40
N VAL A 174 6.49 -8.49 -3.45
CA VAL A 174 5.64 -7.56 -2.70
C VAL A 174 5.52 -8.05 -1.26
N LYS A 175 5.84 -7.17 -0.32
CA LYS A 175 5.52 -7.28 1.10
C LYS A 175 4.41 -6.29 1.43
N TYR A 176 3.75 -6.50 2.55
CA TYR A 176 2.65 -5.65 3.00
C TYR A 176 2.98 -5.02 4.34
N LEU A 177 3.12 -3.70 4.34
CA LEU A 177 3.27 -2.90 5.54
C LEU A 177 1.88 -2.51 6.05
N GLN A 178 1.50 -3.05 7.20
CA GLN A 178 0.36 -2.54 7.95
C GLN A 178 0.85 -1.43 8.88
N GLN A 179 0.09 -0.34 8.91
CA GLN A 179 0.38 0.80 9.74
C GLN A 179 -0.88 1.27 10.43
N SER A 180 -0.77 1.41 11.74
CA SER A 180 -1.73 2.09 12.59
C SER A 180 -1.10 3.35 13.13
N ALA A 181 -1.75 4.50 12.96
CA ALA A 181 -1.14 5.77 13.31
C ALA A 181 -2.04 6.69 14.13
N LEU A 182 -1.42 7.36 15.09
CA LEU A 182 -1.98 8.40 15.94
C LEU A 182 -1.33 9.74 15.59
N SER A 183 -2.11 10.68 15.09
CA SER A 183 -1.69 12.08 14.90
C SER A 183 -2.01 12.89 16.15
N THR A 184 -1.05 13.64 16.67
CA THR A 184 -1.15 14.41 17.91
C THR A 184 -0.24 15.65 17.87
N LYS A 185 -0.55 16.64 18.70
CA LYS A 185 0.33 17.82 18.91
C LYS A 185 1.38 17.57 19.99
N GLU A 186 1.26 16.48 20.74
CA GLU A 186 2.14 16.18 21.88
C GLU A 186 3.32 15.27 21.48
N LYS A 187 4.54 15.84 21.45
CA LYS A 187 5.78 15.11 21.12
C LYS A 187 6.02 13.87 21.98
N ASN A 188 5.61 13.94 23.26
CA ASN A 188 5.88 12.93 24.28
C ASN A 188 4.66 12.07 24.60
N ARG A 189 3.64 12.07 23.73
CA ARG A 189 2.41 11.28 23.90
C ARG A 189 2.69 9.80 24.19
N ILE A 190 3.74 9.26 23.57
CA ILE A 190 4.23 7.91 23.77
C ILE A 190 5.74 7.98 24.09
N SER A 191 6.07 7.84 25.38
CA SER A 191 7.45 7.87 25.90
C SER A 191 7.77 6.68 26.83
N THR A 192 6.77 5.90 27.22
CA THR A 192 6.90 4.70 28.03
C THR A 192 6.06 3.55 27.46
N VAL A 193 6.42 2.31 27.79
CA VAL A 193 5.64 1.12 27.37
C VAL A 193 4.20 1.18 27.90
N ALA A 194 4.00 1.65 29.13
CA ALA A 194 2.65 1.87 29.67
C ALA A 194 1.82 2.84 28.80
N GLN A 195 2.40 3.95 28.35
CA GLN A 195 1.71 4.88 27.43
C GLN A 195 1.44 4.24 26.07
N LEU A 196 2.38 3.46 25.53
CA LEU A 196 2.16 2.69 24.31
C LEU A 196 0.93 1.78 24.46
N GLN A 197 0.80 1.07 25.57
CA GLN A 197 -0.33 0.18 25.85
C GLN A 197 -1.66 0.93 25.89
N THR A 198 -1.70 2.13 26.51
CA THR A 198 -2.92 2.95 26.52
C THR A 198 -3.38 3.39 25.12
N VAL A 199 -2.44 3.48 24.18
CA VAL A 199 -2.73 3.87 22.80
C VAL A 199 -3.00 2.64 21.94
N PHE A 200 -2.21 1.57 22.09
CA PHE A 200 -2.30 0.33 21.32
C PHE A 200 -2.66 -0.83 22.25
N PRO A 201 -3.96 -1.16 22.40
CA PRO A 201 -4.44 -2.00 23.48
C PRO A 201 -3.93 -3.45 23.40
N GLY A 202 -3.53 -3.93 22.22
CA GLY A 202 -2.93 -5.25 22.10
C GLY A 202 -1.68 -5.43 22.99
N PHE A 203 -0.88 -4.38 23.18
CA PHE A 203 0.35 -4.48 23.97
C PHE A 203 0.11 -4.72 25.47
N HIS A 204 -1.13 -4.58 25.97
CA HIS A 204 -1.47 -4.89 27.37
C HIS A 204 -1.18 -6.34 27.74
N GLU A 205 -1.22 -7.27 26.77
CA GLU A 205 -0.96 -8.70 26.98
C GLU A 205 0.47 -8.98 27.48
N PHE A 206 1.42 -8.07 27.23
CA PHE A 206 2.82 -8.22 27.63
C PHE A 206 3.14 -7.66 29.02
N GLY A 207 2.14 -7.22 29.78
CA GLY A 207 2.29 -6.69 31.13
C GLY A 207 2.73 -5.22 31.19
N GLY A 208 2.27 -4.50 32.21
CA GLY A 208 2.55 -3.07 32.36
C GLY A 208 3.99 -2.81 32.81
N SER A 209 4.74 -2.04 32.01
CA SER A 209 6.10 -1.64 32.34
C SER A 209 6.29 -0.12 32.22
N ALA A 210 6.92 0.49 33.22
CA ALA A 210 7.32 1.90 33.19
C ALA A 210 8.63 2.13 32.39
N LEU A 211 9.08 1.13 31.63
CA LEU A 211 10.26 1.25 30.77
C LEU A 211 10.11 2.44 29.83
N ARG A 212 11.12 3.30 29.84
CA ARG A 212 11.22 4.45 28.96
C ARG A 212 11.60 4.00 27.55
N MET A 213 10.97 4.63 26.57
CA MET A 213 11.33 4.52 25.17
C MET A 213 12.10 5.76 24.76
N SER A 214 13.09 5.56 23.91
CA SER A 214 13.93 6.60 23.36
C SER A 214 14.10 6.39 21.86
N SER A 215 14.50 7.45 21.15
CA SER A 215 14.93 7.29 19.76
C SER A 215 16.15 6.38 19.73
N THR A 216 16.01 5.23 19.08
CA THR A 216 17.11 4.30 18.79
C THR A 216 17.77 4.61 17.46
N HIS A 217 17.03 5.28 16.57
CA HIS A 217 17.53 5.78 15.31
C HIS A 217 16.73 7.01 14.87
N THR A 218 17.44 8.01 14.33
CA THR A 218 16.84 9.23 13.80
C THR A 218 17.24 9.42 12.35
N ALA A 219 16.27 9.68 11.48
CA ALA A 219 16.51 10.04 10.09
C ALA A 219 15.71 11.29 9.74
N LYS A 220 16.21 12.07 8.78
CA LYS A 220 15.49 13.22 8.23
C LYS A 220 15.35 13.07 6.72
N TYR A 221 14.27 13.56 6.15
CA TYR A 221 14.15 13.68 4.71
C TYR A 221 13.41 14.95 4.30
N SER A 222 13.77 15.51 3.15
CA SER A 222 13.01 16.56 2.48
C SER A 222 12.26 15.95 1.29
N LEU A 223 11.01 16.40 1.09
CA LEU A 223 10.24 16.07 -0.10
C LEU A 223 10.59 17.07 -1.20
N GLU A 224 11.22 16.58 -2.25
CA GLU A 224 11.82 17.41 -3.31
C GLU A 224 10.88 17.62 -4.51
N GLY A 225 9.86 16.76 -4.62
CA GLY A 225 8.82 16.84 -5.63
C GLY A 225 7.87 15.66 -5.57
N VAL A 226 6.63 15.87 -6.03
CA VAL A 226 5.65 14.82 -6.32
C VAL A 226 5.06 15.15 -7.68
N ALA A 227 4.99 14.15 -8.55
CA ALA A 227 4.46 14.31 -9.88
C ALA A 227 3.45 13.22 -10.22
N GLN A 228 2.38 13.61 -10.90
CA GLN A 228 1.45 12.68 -11.53
C GLN A 228 2.08 12.16 -12.83
N VAL A 229 1.96 10.86 -13.10
CA VAL A 229 2.41 10.28 -14.36
C VAL A 229 1.30 10.38 -15.39
N TYR A 230 1.68 10.72 -16.62
CA TYR A 230 0.77 10.79 -17.76
C TYR A 230 1.15 9.75 -18.81
N TYR A 231 0.20 9.36 -19.65
CA TYR A 231 0.45 8.59 -20.86
C TYR A 231 -0.39 9.17 -21.99
N ASN A 232 0.27 9.59 -23.08
CA ASN A 232 -0.37 10.29 -24.19
C ASN A 232 -1.25 11.47 -23.75
N GLY A 233 -0.84 12.21 -22.71
CA GLY A 233 -1.57 13.36 -22.18
C GLY A 233 -2.74 13.02 -21.24
N SER A 234 -3.02 11.75 -20.96
CA SER A 234 -4.01 11.32 -19.95
C SER A 234 -3.31 10.92 -18.66
N PRO A 235 -3.79 11.32 -17.47
CA PRO A 235 -3.18 10.91 -16.22
C PRO A 235 -3.34 9.41 -16.03
N LEU A 236 -2.22 8.70 -15.86
CA LEU A 236 -2.22 7.37 -15.27
C LEU A 236 -2.29 7.58 -13.77
N ASP A 237 -3.13 6.86 -13.04
CA ASP A 237 -3.35 7.01 -11.58
C ASP A 237 -2.13 6.56 -10.76
N LEU A 238 -0.98 7.15 -11.06
CA LEU A 238 0.35 6.83 -10.60
C LEU A 238 1.03 8.14 -10.21
N ARG A 239 1.79 8.11 -9.13
CA ARG A 239 2.58 9.23 -8.65
C ARG A 239 4.03 8.84 -8.52
N VAL A 240 4.92 9.79 -8.75
CA VAL A 240 6.35 9.65 -8.44
C VAL A 240 6.74 10.75 -7.47
N ALA A 241 7.25 10.37 -6.31
CA ALA A 241 7.78 11.28 -5.31
C ALA A 241 9.31 11.16 -5.25
N VAL A 242 10.00 12.29 -5.12
CA VAL A 242 11.46 12.35 -4.95
C VAL A 242 11.74 12.85 -3.53
N GLN A 243 12.56 12.12 -2.79
CA GLN A 243 12.95 12.44 -1.42
C GLN A 243 14.47 12.45 -1.31
N CYS A 244 15.01 13.47 -0.66
CA CYS A 244 16.41 13.49 -0.24
C CYS A 244 16.49 13.12 1.24
N TRP A 245 17.26 12.08 1.56
CA TRP A 245 17.39 11.58 2.93
C TRP A 245 18.74 12.01 3.51
N TYR A 246 18.73 12.39 4.79
CA TYR A 246 19.88 12.91 5.51
C TYR A 246 20.17 12.09 6.77
N THR A 247 21.46 11.97 7.09
CA THR A 247 21.92 11.52 8.42
C THR A 247 21.75 12.62 9.47
N GLU A 248 21.91 12.29 10.75
CA GLU A 248 21.95 13.26 11.86
C GLU A 248 22.99 14.39 11.69
N LYS A 249 23.96 14.24 10.78
CA LYS A 249 24.97 15.27 10.44
C LYS A 249 24.55 16.18 9.29
N ASP A 250 23.27 16.16 8.91
CA ASP A 250 22.67 16.93 7.80
C ASP A 250 23.39 16.75 6.44
N LYS A 251 24.10 15.62 6.27
CA LYS A 251 24.68 15.24 4.96
C LYS A 251 23.70 14.34 4.20
N PRO A 252 23.48 14.58 2.90
CA PRO A 252 22.64 13.71 2.08
C PRO A 252 23.25 12.30 2.06
N GLN A 253 22.42 11.34 2.43
CA GLN A 253 22.78 9.93 2.55
C GLN A 253 22.32 9.13 1.33
N LEU A 254 21.17 9.49 0.77
CA LEU A 254 20.65 8.91 -0.46
C LEU A 254 19.50 9.74 -1.02
N TRP A 255 19.18 9.47 -2.29
CA TRP A 255 17.92 9.85 -2.89
C TRP A 255 16.98 8.66 -2.92
N ARG A 256 15.70 8.89 -2.62
CA ARG A 256 14.64 7.87 -2.74
C ARG A 256 13.60 8.38 -3.72
N VAL A 257 13.44 7.65 -4.81
CA VAL A 257 12.38 7.85 -5.79
C VAL A 257 11.30 6.81 -5.53
N VAL A 258 10.11 7.27 -5.15
CA VAL A 258 8.96 6.41 -4.81
C VAL A 258 7.94 6.52 -5.93
N ALA A 259 7.73 5.43 -6.67
CA ALA A 259 6.59 5.32 -7.57
C ALA A 259 5.43 4.65 -6.80
N SER A 260 4.23 5.23 -6.80
CA SER A 260 3.10 4.62 -6.11
C SER A 260 1.75 4.84 -6.80
N THR A 261 0.78 4.01 -6.43
CA THR A 261 -0.62 4.12 -6.85
C THR A 261 -1.54 3.80 -5.68
N GLN A 262 -2.69 4.46 -5.63
CA GLN A 262 -3.80 4.09 -4.75
C GLN A 262 -4.88 3.29 -5.49
N ASN A 263 -4.68 3.06 -6.78
CA ASN A 263 -5.64 2.39 -7.64
C ASN A 263 -5.10 1.05 -8.10
N ILE A 264 -5.76 -0.01 -7.64
CA ILE A 264 -5.36 -1.38 -7.92
C ILE A 264 -5.36 -1.72 -9.41
N LEU A 265 -6.20 -1.06 -10.22
CA LEU A 265 -6.22 -1.29 -11.67
C LEU A 265 -4.96 -0.76 -12.36
N ALA A 266 -4.24 0.17 -11.72
CA ALA A 266 -3.00 0.75 -12.22
C ALA A 266 -1.75 -0.01 -11.75
N GLU A 267 -1.89 -1.13 -11.04
CA GLU A 267 -0.75 -1.91 -10.51
C GLU A 267 0.21 -2.37 -11.61
N ASN A 268 -0.30 -2.90 -12.73
CA ASN A 268 0.53 -3.32 -13.85
C ASN A 268 1.30 -2.16 -14.49
N ASP A 269 0.67 -1.00 -14.60
CA ASP A 269 1.31 0.21 -15.11
C ASP A 269 2.38 0.71 -14.14
N LEU A 270 2.15 0.57 -12.83
CA LEU A 270 3.11 0.88 -11.78
C LEU A 270 4.34 -0.04 -11.84
N PHE A 271 4.15 -1.36 -11.98
CA PHE A 271 5.26 -2.31 -12.19
C PHE A 271 6.07 -1.96 -13.45
N SER A 272 5.36 -1.67 -14.54
CA SER A 272 5.99 -1.24 -15.79
C SER A 272 6.82 0.02 -15.56
N LEU A 273 6.27 1.03 -14.88
CA LEU A 273 6.96 2.27 -14.54
C LEU A 273 8.21 2.01 -13.70
N GLN A 274 8.09 1.21 -12.63
CA GLN A 274 9.22 0.87 -11.78
C GLN A 274 10.35 0.21 -12.56
N ASN A 275 10.05 -0.74 -13.45
CA ASN A 275 11.08 -1.36 -14.29
C ASN A 275 11.84 -0.34 -15.14
N SER A 276 11.13 0.65 -15.71
CA SER A 276 11.79 1.71 -16.48
C SER A 276 12.54 2.72 -15.62
N LEU A 277 12.07 3.02 -14.41
CA LEU A 277 12.82 3.83 -13.46
C LEU A 277 14.13 3.12 -13.07
N GLN A 278 14.05 1.86 -12.67
CA GLN A 278 15.22 1.07 -12.29
C GLN A 278 16.21 0.95 -13.45
N GLN A 279 15.75 0.55 -14.63
CA GLN A 279 16.61 0.43 -15.80
C GLN A 279 17.21 1.78 -16.20
N GLY A 280 16.40 2.84 -16.24
CA GLY A 280 16.85 4.16 -16.64
C GLY A 280 17.87 4.78 -15.68
N PHE A 281 17.73 4.55 -14.37
CA PHE A 281 18.73 4.95 -13.39
C PHE A 281 19.95 4.03 -13.39
N ALA A 282 19.80 2.74 -13.69
CA ALA A 282 20.91 1.79 -13.84
C ALA A 282 21.82 2.18 -15.02
N ASP A 283 21.22 2.48 -16.17
CA ASP A 283 21.93 2.89 -17.40
C ASP A 283 22.73 4.19 -17.18
N ARG A 284 22.31 5.02 -16.22
CA ARG A 284 22.98 6.27 -15.82
C ARG A 284 23.96 6.08 -14.66
N GLY A 285 24.12 4.86 -14.15
CA GLY A 285 24.99 4.56 -13.01
C GLY A 285 24.57 5.26 -11.71
N MET A 286 23.29 5.63 -11.58
CA MET A 286 22.76 6.38 -10.44
C MET A 286 22.21 5.49 -9.34
N LEU A 287 21.92 4.22 -9.64
CA LEU A 287 21.47 3.28 -8.63
C LEU A 287 22.53 3.06 -7.56
N CYS A 288 22.09 2.92 -6.33
CA CYS A 288 22.99 2.50 -5.28
C CYS A 288 23.50 1.07 -5.50
N ASN A 289 24.80 0.89 -5.36
CA ASN A 289 25.46 -0.40 -5.46
C ASN A 289 25.57 -1.02 -4.06
N THR A 290 24.97 -2.20 -3.88
CA THR A 290 24.97 -2.97 -2.62
C THR A 290 26.36 -3.28 -2.05
N SER A 291 27.41 -3.14 -2.86
CA SER A 291 28.80 -3.42 -2.46
C SER A 291 29.64 -2.20 -2.08
N SER A 292 29.23 -0.98 -2.45
CA SER A 292 30.05 0.24 -2.26
C SER A 292 29.34 1.41 -1.60
N SER A 293 28.00 1.45 -1.66
CA SER A 293 27.21 2.50 -1.03
C SER A 293 26.29 1.89 0.01
N ASN A 294 26.40 2.34 1.27
CA ASN A 294 25.45 2.09 2.36
C ASN A 294 24.06 2.71 2.09
N CYS A 295 23.66 2.84 0.83
CA CYS A 295 22.32 3.27 0.50
C CYS A 295 21.35 2.15 0.88
N GLY A 296 20.38 2.47 1.71
CA GLY A 296 19.24 1.61 1.93
C GLY A 296 19.47 0.49 2.94
N ALA A 297 20.68 0.05 3.31
CA ALA A 297 20.84 -0.95 4.38
C ALA A 297 20.28 -0.44 5.72
N ASP A 298 20.50 0.84 6.04
CA ASP A 298 19.93 1.47 7.23
C ASP A 298 18.44 1.82 7.04
N LEU A 299 17.96 1.98 5.81
CA LEU A 299 16.60 2.43 5.50
C LEU A 299 15.60 1.29 5.27
N ASP A 300 16.10 0.13 4.82
CA ASP A 300 15.39 -1.16 4.74
C ASP A 300 15.02 -1.63 6.16
N ILE A 301 15.68 -1.12 7.23
CA ILE A 301 15.29 -1.29 8.66
C ILE A 301 14.07 -0.42 9.06
N TYR A 302 13.67 0.57 8.25
CA TYR A 302 12.46 1.38 8.50
C TYR A 302 11.24 0.91 7.69
N LEU A 303 11.48 0.00 6.75
CA LEU A 303 10.49 -0.66 5.89
C LEU A 303 10.46 -2.18 6.09
N ARG A 304 11.21 -2.76 7.06
CA ARG A 304 11.25 -4.17 7.49
C ARG A 304 11.26 -4.29 9.01
#